data_AF-A0A413I4S8-F1
#
_entry.id   AF-A0A413I4S8-F1
#
_cell.length_a   1.000
_cell.length_b   1.000
_cell.length_c   1.000
_cell.angle_alpha   90.00
_cell.angle_beta   90.00
_cell.angle_gamma   90.00
#
_symmetry.space_group_name_H-M   'P 1'
#
loop_
_entity.id
_entity.type
_entity.pdbx_description
1 polymer ?
#
loop_
_entity_poly.entity_id
_entity_poly.type
_entity_poly.pdbx_seq_one_letter_code
_entity_poly.pdbx_strand_id
1 'polypeptide(L)'
;MEKFTHAKLDKLKIKFTRIKNLSDYQNWKYNTLELLNSVDDKESMIEFLQYQKRRIEIKLKFIYRWYIDGVVILLVTFLLGDFLDKLEEISKYAVIIIVIVFAITVIASTVATIYNERKLLFYKKCLKILQGTTE
;
A
#
# COMPACT_ATOMS: atom_id res chain seq x y z
N MET A 1 30.15 -14.96 3.62
CA MET A 1 29.21 -13.84 3.82
C MET A 1 28.39 -13.67 2.56
N GLU A 2 27.08 -13.87 2.62
CA GLU A 2 26.24 -13.73 1.44
C GLU A 2 25.95 -12.25 1.16
N LYS A 3 26.21 -11.80 -0.07
CA LYS A 3 25.95 -10.43 -0.50
C LYS A 3 24.46 -10.09 -0.43
N PHE A 4 24.16 -8.85 -0.05
CA PHE A 4 22.83 -8.26 -0.15
C PHE A 4 22.34 -8.24 -1.60
N THR A 5 21.06 -8.59 -1.82
CA THR A 5 20.40 -8.44 -3.12
C THR A 5 18.97 -7.95 -2.94
N HIS A 6 18.49 -7.15 -3.89
CA HIS A 6 17.09 -6.69 -3.91
C HIS A 6 16.08 -7.85 -3.87
N ALA A 7 16.42 -9.00 -4.47
CA ALA A 7 15.61 -10.20 -4.45
C ALA A 7 15.39 -10.76 -3.03
N LYS A 8 16.40 -10.69 -2.15
CA LYS A 8 16.26 -11.13 -0.75
C LYS A 8 15.36 -10.18 0.05
N LEU A 9 15.51 -8.87 -0.17
CA LEU A 9 14.65 -7.88 0.46
C LEU A 9 13.18 -8.07 0.03
N ASP A 10 12.94 -8.39 -1.24
CA ASP A 10 11.60 -8.70 -1.75
C ASP A 10 11.02 -9.99 -1.15
N LYS A 11 11.84 -11.03 -0.96
CA LYS A 11 11.41 -12.26 -0.25
C LYS A 11 11.01 -11.94 1.20
N LEU A 12 11.78 -11.13 1.91
CA LEU A 12 11.43 -10.71 3.28
C LEU A 12 10.15 -9.88 3.31
N LYS A 13 9.94 -9.01 2.33
CA LYS A 13 8.70 -8.24 2.18
C LYS A 13 7.48 -9.15 1.99
N ILE A 14 7.59 -10.17 1.14
CA ILE A 14 6.52 -11.16 0.93
C ILE A 14 6.26 -11.97 2.19
N LYS A 15 7.30 -12.38 2.93
CA LYS A 15 7.14 -13.07 4.22
C LYS A 15 6.44 -12.16 5.23
N PHE A 16 6.83 -10.88 5.31
CA PHE A 16 6.23 -9.89 6.21
C PHE A 16 4.72 -9.76 6.01
N THR A 17 4.25 -9.71 4.76
CA THR A 17 2.81 -9.57 4.47
C THR A 17 2.00 -10.81 4.87
N ARG A 18 2.65 -11.93 5.19
CA ARG A 18 2.01 -13.20 5.57
C ARG A 18 2.13 -13.53 7.06
N ILE A 19 2.76 -12.67 7.86
CA ILE A 19 2.89 -12.88 9.31
C ILE A 19 1.50 -12.88 9.94
N LYS A 20 1.19 -13.95 10.70
CA LYS A 20 -0.10 -14.11 11.40
C LYS A 20 0.04 -14.17 12.92
N ASN A 21 1.25 -14.44 13.44
CA ASN A 21 1.51 -14.62 14.86
C ASN A 21 2.87 -14.03 15.27
N LEU A 22 3.13 -13.99 16.58
CA LEU A 22 4.34 -13.42 17.15
C LEU A 22 5.61 -14.20 16.78
N SER A 23 5.54 -15.53 16.72
CA SER A 23 6.68 -16.38 16.37
C SER A 23 7.18 -16.11 14.94
N ASP A 24 6.25 -16.04 13.98
CA ASP A 24 6.54 -15.68 12.59
C ASP A 24 7.17 -14.29 12.50
N TYR A 25 6.69 -13.35 13.32
CA TYR A 25 7.25 -12.00 13.40
C TYR A 25 8.68 -12.00 13.94
N GLN A 26 8.95 -12.73 15.01
CA GLN A 26 10.30 -12.82 15.59
C GLN A 26 11.28 -13.47 14.61
N ASN A 27 10.88 -14.56 13.96
CA ASN A 27 11.69 -15.20 12.93
C ASN A 27 11.94 -14.26 11.75
N TRP A 28 10.91 -13.55 11.27
CA TRP A 28 11.09 -12.54 10.24
C TRP A 28 12.05 -11.41 10.67
N LYS A 29 11.92 -10.91 11.90
CA LYS A 29 12.79 -9.86 12.46
C LYS A 29 14.25 -10.32 12.52
N TYR A 30 14.50 -11.55 12.98
CA TYR A 30 15.85 -12.14 13.01
C TYR A 30 16.46 -12.20 11.61
N ASN A 31 15.77 -12.80 10.64
CA ASN A 31 16.24 -12.90 9.25
C ASN A 31 16.47 -11.53 8.60
N THR A 32 15.64 -10.55 8.96
CA THR A 32 15.77 -9.17 8.47
C THR A 32 17.00 -8.51 9.05
N LEU A 33 17.25 -8.68 10.35
CA LEU A 33 18.43 -8.13 11.02
C LEU A 33 19.72 -8.75 10.48
N GLU A 34 19.73 -10.06 10.24
CA GLU A 34 20.87 -10.76 9.62
C GLU A 34 21.17 -10.21 8.22
N LEU A 35 20.14 -10.06 7.36
CA LEU A 35 20.32 -9.52 6.01
C LEU A 35 20.79 -8.06 6.02
N LEU A 36 20.23 -7.24 6.91
CA LEU A 36 20.55 -5.82 6.98
C LEU A 36 21.96 -5.59 7.54
N ASN A 37 22.41 -6.44 8.46
CA ASN A 37 23.78 -6.40 8.98
C ASN A 37 24.82 -6.98 8.02
N SER A 38 24.42 -7.76 7.03
CA SER A 38 25.33 -8.28 5.99
C SER A 38 25.67 -7.23 4.91
N VAL A 39 25.23 -5.98 5.07
CA VAL A 39 25.47 -4.88 4.13
C VAL A 39 26.54 -3.98 4.74
N ASP A 40 27.65 -3.82 4.02
CA ASP A 40 28.76 -2.96 4.46
C ASP A 40 28.35 -1.48 4.45
N ASP A 41 27.68 -1.04 3.39
CA ASP A 41 27.17 0.33 3.25
C ASP A 41 25.76 0.47 3.82
N LYS A 42 25.69 0.74 5.12
CA LYS A 42 24.43 0.95 5.84
C LYS A 42 23.74 2.28 5.47
N GLU A 43 24.50 3.31 5.10
CA GLU A 43 23.94 4.61 4.75
C GLU A 43 23.14 4.54 3.45
N SER A 44 23.73 3.98 2.39
CA SER A 44 23.02 3.75 1.12
C SER A 44 21.78 2.86 1.30
N MET A 45 21.84 1.88 2.21
CA MET A 45 20.68 1.05 2.54
C MET A 45 19.56 1.86 3.20
N ILE A 46 19.90 2.73 4.16
CA ILE A 46 18.93 3.59 4.84
C ILE A 46 18.29 4.55 3.84
N GLU A 47 19.09 5.21 3.00
CA GLU A 47 18.59 6.10 1.94
C GLU A 47 17.64 5.37 0.99
N PHE A 48 18.01 4.17 0.54
CA PHE A 48 17.15 3.34 -0.31
C PHE A 48 15.81 3.01 0.36
N LEU A 49 15.83 2.56 1.62
CA LEU A 49 14.61 2.22 2.37
C LEU A 49 13.73 3.46 2.62
N GLN A 50 14.33 4.61 2.93
CA GLN A 50 13.63 5.88 3.07
C GLN A 50 13.00 6.34 1.75
N TYR A 51 13.72 6.20 0.64
CA TYR A 51 13.22 6.50 -0.69
C TYR A 51 11.99 5.65 -1.02
N GLN A 52 12.06 4.33 -0.81
CA GLN A 52 10.92 3.42 -1.06
C GLN A 52 9.73 3.75 -0.15
N LYS A 53 9.97 4.00 1.13
CA LYS A 53 8.94 4.46 2.09
C LYS A 53 8.23 5.71 1.56
N ARG A 54 8.98 6.76 1.22
CA ARG A 54 8.43 8.04 0.73
C ARG A 54 7.63 7.86 -0.55
N ARG A 55 8.13 7.05 -1.49
CA ARG A 55 7.43 6.74 -2.75
C ARG A 55 6.07 6.09 -2.50
N ILE A 56 5.97 5.20 -1.51
CA ILE A 56 4.70 4.55 -1.15
C ILE A 56 3.76 5.52 -0.42
N GLU A 57 4.28 6.37 0.47
CA GLU A 57 3.48 7.41 1.13
C GLU A 57 2.84 8.37 0.13
N ILE A 58 3.58 8.78 -0.90
CA ILE A 58 3.05 9.61 -1.99
C ILE A 58 1.95 8.86 -2.75
N LYS A 59 2.15 7.58 -3.09
CA LYS A 59 1.13 6.77 -3.77
C LYS A 59 -0.14 6.62 -2.94
N LEU A 60 -0.01 6.36 -1.64
CA LEU A 60 -1.15 6.27 -0.73
C LEU A 60 -1.90 7.59 -0.66
N LYS A 61 -1.19 8.72 -0.48
CA LYS A 61 -1.81 10.06 -0.51
C LYS A 61 -2.57 10.30 -1.80
N PHE A 62 -2.02 9.88 -2.94
CA PHE A 62 -2.68 10.00 -4.23
C PHE A 62 -3.95 9.15 -4.31
N ILE A 63 -3.90 7.88 -3.89
CA ILE A 63 -5.07 7.00 -3.86
C ILE A 63 -6.15 7.55 -2.93
N TYR A 64 -5.78 7.99 -1.72
CA TYR A 64 -6.71 8.59 -0.76
C TYR A 64 -7.36 9.86 -1.31
N ARG A 65 -6.58 10.73 -1.94
CA ARG A 65 -7.08 11.95 -2.57
C ARG A 65 -8.05 11.63 -3.71
N TRP A 66 -7.69 10.70 -4.61
CA TRP A 66 -8.59 10.25 -5.67
C TRP A 66 -9.87 9.62 -5.14
N TYR A 67 -9.77 8.84 -4.06
CA TYR A 67 -10.93 8.22 -3.44
C TYR A 67 -11.87 9.26 -2.84
N ILE A 68 -11.34 10.20 -2.04
CA ILE A 68 -12.12 11.27 -1.41
C ILE A 68 -12.71 12.21 -2.48
N ASP A 69 -11.87 12.75 -3.35
CA ASP A 69 -12.31 13.69 -4.39
C ASP A 69 -13.31 13.02 -5.34
N GLY A 70 -13.05 11.76 -5.75
CA GLY A 70 -13.93 11.00 -6.64
C GLY A 70 -15.28 10.66 -6.01
N VAL A 71 -15.30 10.19 -4.76
CA VAL A 71 -16.55 9.87 -4.05
C VAL A 71 -17.36 11.14 -3.76
N VAL A 72 -16.70 12.23 -3.34
CA VAL A 72 -17.37 13.51 -3.07
C VAL A 72 -17.97 14.09 -4.34
N ILE A 73 -17.23 14.11 -5.46
CA ILE A 73 -17.77 14.58 -6.75
C ILE A 73 -18.99 13.77 -7.15
N LEU A 74 -18.93 12.45 -6.99
CA LEU A 74 -20.02 11.56 -7.38
C LEU A 74 -21.26 11.76 -6.50
N LEU A 75 -21.08 11.93 -5.19
CA LEU A 75 -22.16 12.26 -4.25
C LEU A 75 -22.79 13.63 -4.56
N VAL A 76 -21.98 14.66 -4.79
CA VAL A 76 -22.47 16.00 -5.15
C VAL A 76 -23.26 15.94 -6.46
N THR A 77 -22.75 15.23 -7.47
CA THR A 77 -23.44 15.07 -8.76
C THR A 77 -24.77 14.31 -8.60
N PHE A 78 -24.82 13.32 -7.72
CA PHE A 78 -26.04 12.56 -7.42
C PHE A 78 -27.09 13.39 -6.65
N LEU A 79 -26.63 14.25 -5.73
CA LEU A 79 -27.49 15.12 -4.92
C LEU A 79 -28.07 16.31 -5.69
N LEU A 80 -27.41 16.77 -6.75
CA LEU A 80 -27.82 17.93 -7.52
C LEU A 80 -28.98 17.67 -8.52
N GLY A 81 -29.61 16.49 -8.49
CA GLY A 81 -30.82 16.18 -9.29
C GLY A 81 -30.54 15.91 -10.78
N ASP A 82 -29.60 16.65 -11.39
CA ASP A 82 -29.21 16.53 -12.80
C ASP A 82 -28.80 15.11 -13.23
N PHE A 83 -28.32 14.30 -12.29
CA PHE A 83 -27.95 12.91 -12.56
C PHE A 83 -29.17 11.99 -12.60
N LEU A 84 -30.20 12.22 -11.77
CA LEU A 84 -31.44 11.44 -11.79
C LEU A 84 -32.24 11.73 -13.06
N ASP A 85 -32.29 12.98 -13.49
CA ASP A 85 -32.96 13.38 -14.73
C ASP A 85 -32.26 12.76 -15.96
N LYS A 86 -30.92 12.71 -15.95
CA LYS A 86 -30.14 11.99 -16.99
C LYS A 86 -30.25 10.48 -16.88
N LEU A 87 -30.49 9.92 -15.70
CA LEU A 87 -30.66 8.48 -15.51
C LEU A 87 -32.00 7.97 -16.06
N GLU A 88 -33.04 8.81 -16.11
CA GLU A 88 -34.32 8.45 -16.74
C GLU A 88 -34.19 8.24 -18.26
N GLU A 89 -33.28 8.98 -18.92
CA GLU A 89 -32.97 8.80 -20.35
C GLU A 89 -32.02 7.61 -20.62
N ILE A 90 -31.31 7.15 -19.59
CA ILE A 90 -30.33 6.06 -19.69
C ILE A 90 -31.01 4.71 -19.45
N SER A 91 -30.79 3.74 -20.34
CA SER A 91 -31.33 2.39 -20.15
C SER A 91 -30.91 1.79 -18.80
N LYS A 92 -31.82 1.06 -18.13
CA LYS A 92 -31.56 0.41 -16.83
C LYS A 92 -30.26 -0.43 -16.82
N TYR A 93 -29.90 -1.02 -17.97
CA TYR A 93 -28.65 -1.77 -18.13
C TYR A 93 -27.39 -0.91 -18.00
N ALA A 94 -27.39 0.31 -18.53
CA ALA A 94 -26.26 1.23 -18.42
C ALA A 94 -26.07 1.73 -16.98
N VAL A 95 -27.15 1.94 -16.23
CA VAL A 95 -27.09 2.26 -14.79
C VAL A 95 -26.41 1.12 -14.01
N ILE A 96 -26.81 -0.12 -14.27
CA ILE A 96 -26.22 -1.30 -13.63
C ILE A 96 -24.72 -1.40 -13.95
N ILE A 97 -24.32 -1.17 -15.21
CA ILE A 97 -22.91 -1.18 -15.61
C ILE A 97 -22.10 -0.12 -14.85
N ILE A 98 -22.61 1.11 -14.73
CA ILE A 98 -21.93 2.19 -14.00
C ILE A 98 -21.72 1.80 -12.53
N VAL A 99 -22.74 1.25 -11.88
CA VAL A 99 -22.66 0.78 -10.48
C VAL A 99 -21.62 -0.34 -10.33
N ILE A 100 -21.59 -1.30 -11.26
CA ILE A 100 -20.61 -2.39 -11.24
C ILE A 100 -19.19 -1.86 -11.42
N VAL A 101 -18.97 -0.97 -12.40
CA VAL A 101 -17.64 -0.36 -12.64
C VAL A 101 -17.17 0.39 -11.40
N PHE A 102 -18.06 1.18 -10.79
CA PHE A 102 -17.76 1.91 -9.57
C PHE A 102 -17.39 0.96 -8.42
N ALA A 103 -18.17 -0.10 -8.20
CA ALA A 103 -17.88 -1.10 -7.17
C ALA A 103 -16.52 -1.79 -7.39
N ILE A 104 -16.19 -2.15 -8.63
CA ILE A 104 -14.89 -2.73 -8.98
C ILE A 104 -13.76 -1.75 -8.70
N THR A 105 -13.91 -0.47 -9.07
CA THR A 105 -12.91 0.57 -8.80
C THR A 105 -12.68 0.77 -7.29
N VAL A 106 -13.75 0.78 -6.49
CA VAL A 106 -13.67 0.87 -5.03
C VAL A 106 -12.93 -0.34 -4.44
N ILE A 107 -13.28 -1.55 -4.87
CA ILE A 107 -12.63 -2.78 -4.40
C ILE A 107 -11.14 -2.77 -4.79
N ALA A 108 -10.81 -2.46 -6.04
CA ALA A 108 -9.43 -2.40 -6.52
C ALA A 108 -8.60 -1.36 -5.75
N SER A 109 -9.18 -0.18 -5.50
CA SER A 109 -8.53 0.88 -4.72
C SER A 109 -8.30 0.48 -3.26
N THR A 110 -9.28 -0.20 -2.65
CA THR A 110 -9.17 -0.72 -1.28
C THR A 110 -8.06 -1.76 -1.17
N VAL A 111 -8.03 -2.73 -2.09
CA VAL A 111 -6.98 -3.77 -2.15
C VAL A 111 -5.60 -3.14 -2.36
N ALA A 112 -5.50 -2.17 -3.29
CA ALA A 112 -4.25 -1.44 -3.53
C ALA A 112 -3.78 -0.67 -2.28
N THR A 113 -4.70 -0.05 -1.54
CA THR A 113 -4.41 0.67 -0.30
C THR A 113 -3.86 -0.28 0.76
N ILE A 114 -4.56 -1.38 1.07
CA ILE A 114 -4.14 -2.38 2.04
C ILE A 114 -2.73 -2.91 1.71
N TYR A 115 -2.50 -3.22 0.44
CA TYR A 115 -1.20 -3.74 0.01
C TYR A 115 -0.08 -2.70 0.14
N ASN A 116 -0.35 -1.44 -0.23
CA ASN A 116 0.62 -0.35 -0.09
C ASN A 116 0.88 -0.02 1.38
N GLU A 117 -0.11 -0.05 2.26
CA GLU A 117 0.07 0.13 3.71
C GLU A 117 0.94 -0.97 4.32
N ARG A 118 0.73 -2.24 3.94
CA ARG A 118 1.59 -3.33 4.40
C ARG A 118 3.03 -3.16 3.93
N LYS A 119 3.23 -2.72 2.67
CA LYS A 119 4.58 -2.37 2.17
C LYS A 119 5.19 -1.21 2.97
N LEU A 120 4.41 -0.17 3.24
CA LEU A 120 4.87 0.96 4.03
C LEU A 120 5.32 0.53 5.42
N LEU A 121 4.53 -0.32 6.08
CA LEU A 121 4.84 -0.88 7.39
C LEU A 121 6.13 -1.71 7.36
N PHE A 122 6.33 -2.53 6.31
CA PHE A 122 7.57 -3.26 6.10
C PHE A 122 8.79 -2.34 6.11
N TYR A 123 8.80 -1.30 5.26
CA TYR A 123 9.93 -0.37 5.18
C TYR A 123 10.15 0.41 6.48
N LYS A 124 9.07 0.81 7.16
CA LYS A 124 9.15 1.44 8.49
C LYS A 124 9.79 0.50 9.52
N LYS A 125 9.44 -0.78 9.53
CA LYS A 125 10.02 -1.77 10.45
C LYS A 125 11.50 -2.04 10.13
N CYS A 126 11.88 -2.16 8.86
CA CYS A 126 13.29 -2.30 8.48
C CYS A 126 14.13 -1.10 8.93
N LEU A 127 13.60 0.12 8.77
CA LEU A 127 14.28 1.34 9.25
C LEU A 127 14.40 1.36 10.78
N LYS A 128 13.35 0.99 11.52
CA LYS A 128 13.43 0.87 13.00
C LYS A 128 14.50 -0.13 13.44
N ILE A 129 14.62 -1.27 12.75
CA ILE A 129 15.64 -2.29 13.04
C ILE A 129 17.05 -1.72 12.81
N LEU A 130 17.30 -1.03 11.69
CA LEU A 130 18.60 -0.42 11.39
C LEU A 130 18.98 0.70 12.37
N GLN A 131 18.00 1.52 12.76
CA GLN A 131 18.20 2.67 13.64
C GLN A 131 18.28 2.27 15.12
N GLY A 132 18.22 0.98 15.45
CA GLY A 132 18.28 0.49 16.83
C GLY A 132 17.11 0.95 17.71
N THR A 133 16.03 1.46 17.11
CA THR A 133 14.88 1.99 17.84
C THR A 133 13.96 0.82 18.21
N THR A 134 14.28 0.17 19.33
CA THR A 134 13.41 -0.81 19.98
C THR A 134 12.31 -0.09 20.74
N GLU A 135 11.08 -0.19 20.24
CA GLU A 135 9.88 -0.25 21.09
C GLU A 135 9.67 -1.71 21.51
#